data_AF-A0A383BGD0-F1
#
_entry.id   AF-A0A383BGD0-F1
#
_cell.length_a   1.000
_cell.length_b   1.000
_cell.length_c   1.000
_cell.angle_alpha   90.00
_cell.angle_beta   90.00
_cell.angle_gamma   90.00
#
_symmetry.space_group_name_H-M   'P 1'
#
loop_
_entity.id
_entity.type
_entity.pdbx_description
1 polymer ?
#
loop_
_entity_poly.entity_id
_entity_poly.type
_entity_poly.pdbx_seq_one_letter_code
_entity_poly.pdbx_strand_id
1 'polypeptide(L)'
;EEDEWIDQGENLIIHREPREATPYQPRVIVAPKNFPLLRPRDYGISDAETDGDAKTLYNKIMTSAELLETKNPLQKKGLLFTLSTPKPRHRTHSSWGSSDWNAIWASNFGDPYRKDRRMPWVGEEEMDIHPDDAMNLGINDGDYVWVDADPADRPYIGVKEGDPFYEVSRLMIRARYNNALPKGMLIIIHGLAGATHRTIKAQKVNEDGSSMTDTGYTSSVRFGSQQSVVRGYLQPTQMTESLVHK
;
A
#
# COMPACT_ATOMS: atom_id res chain seq x y z
N GLU A 1 -31.76 -15.93 -8.06
CA GLU A 1 -31.30 -15.33 -6.78
C GLU A 1 -29.79 -15.54 -6.76
N GLU A 2 -29.00 -14.51 -6.49
CA GLU A 2 -27.51 -14.52 -6.56
C GLU A 2 -26.83 -14.35 -7.93
N ASP A 3 -27.54 -13.90 -8.98
CA ASP A 3 -26.95 -13.80 -10.34
C ASP A 3 -25.68 -12.94 -10.36
N GLU A 4 -25.63 -11.85 -9.60
CA GLU A 4 -24.44 -10.99 -9.50
C GLU A 4 -23.24 -11.69 -8.83
N TRP A 5 -23.47 -12.52 -7.82
CA TRP A 5 -22.42 -13.32 -7.17
C TRP A 5 -21.91 -14.40 -8.10
N ILE A 6 -22.82 -15.02 -8.87
CA ILE A 6 -22.47 -16.02 -9.89
C ILE A 6 -21.65 -15.36 -11.00
N ASP A 7 -22.08 -14.22 -11.52
CA ASP A 7 -21.39 -13.46 -12.56
C ASP A 7 -20.00 -13.00 -12.10
N GLN A 8 -19.84 -12.63 -10.83
CA GLN A 8 -18.55 -12.31 -10.25
C GLN A 8 -17.75 -13.54 -9.79
N GLY A 9 -18.31 -14.75 -9.82
CA GLY A 9 -17.67 -15.97 -9.29
C GLY A 9 -17.42 -15.94 -7.77
N GLU A 10 -18.22 -15.17 -7.04
CA GLU A 10 -18.18 -14.98 -5.58
C GLU A 10 -19.28 -15.78 -4.85
N ASN A 11 -20.00 -16.63 -5.57
CA ASN A 11 -21.04 -17.52 -5.04
C ASN A 11 -20.48 -18.71 -4.24
N LEU A 12 -19.16 -18.84 -4.11
CA LEU A 12 -18.48 -19.89 -3.35
C LEU A 12 -17.29 -19.33 -2.57
N ILE A 13 -17.04 -19.91 -1.39
CA ILE A 13 -15.84 -19.63 -0.61
C ILE A 13 -14.67 -20.36 -1.25
N ILE A 14 -13.90 -19.64 -2.06
CA ILE A 14 -12.72 -20.16 -2.75
C ILE A 14 -11.64 -19.08 -2.79
N HIS A 15 -10.37 -19.49 -2.89
CA HIS A 15 -9.27 -18.55 -2.97
C HIS A 15 -9.36 -17.71 -4.24
N ARG A 16 -9.12 -16.41 -4.07
CA ARG A 16 -9.05 -15.43 -5.15
C ARG A 16 -7.87 -14.52 -4.92
N GLU A 17 -7.09 -14.30 -5.97
CA GLU A 17 -6.00 -13.34 -5.91
C GLU A 17 -6.51 -11.92 -5.67
N PRO A 18 -5.79 -11.10 -4.86
CA PRO A 18 -6.06 -9.68 -4.75
C PRO A 18 -6.04 -8.96 -6.11
N ARG A 19 -6.64 -7.76 -6.17
CA ARG A 19 -6.76 -6.95 -7.40
C ARG A 19 -5.46 -6.32 -7.89
N GLU A 20 -4.54 -6.03 -6.97
CA GLU A 20 -3.20 -5.53 -7.29
C GLU A 20 -2.12 -6.11 -6.37
N ALA A 21 -2.46 -6.37 -5.10
CA ALA A 21 -1.55 -6.86 -4.07
C ALA A 21 -1.20 -8.36 -4.21
N THR A 22 -0.68 -8.74 -5.38
CA THR A 22 -0.24 -10.11 -5.69
C THR A 22 0.94 -10.09 -6.68
N PRO A 23 1.89 -11.03 -6.59
CA PRO A 23 2.91 -11.20 -7.62
C PRO A 23 2.37 -11.86 -8.91
N TYR A 24 1.18 -12.47 -8.87
CA TYR A 24 0.59 -13.24 -9.96
C TYR A 24 -0.48 -12.45 -10.72
N GLN A 25 -1.17 -13.09 -11.67
CA GLN A 25 -2.31 -12.50 -12.36
C GLN A 25 -3.40 -12.10 -11.35
N PRO A 26 -3.80 -10.82 -11.30
CA PRO A 26 -4.75 -10.35 -10.31
C PRO A 26 -6.15 -10.91 -10.50
N ARG A 27 -6.90 -11.01 -9.40
CA ARG A 27 -8.32 -11.41 -9.36
C ARG A 27 -8.64 -12.75 -10.04
N VAL A 28 -7.66 -13.62 -10.16
CA VAL A 28 -7.87 -15.01 -10.57
C VAL A 28 -8.59 -15.78 -9.47
N ILE A 29 -9.60 -16.55 -9.86
CA ILE A 29 -10.30 -17.52 -9.01
C ILE A 29 -9.56 -18.84 -9.13
N VAL A 30 -9.01 -19.35 -8.03
CA VAL A 30 -8.18 -20.56 -8.07
C VAL A 30 -9.05 -21.80 -7.89
N ALA A 31 -9.26 -22.54 -8.97
CA ALA A 31 -10.12 -23.72 -8.99
C ALA A 31 -9.65 -24.76 -10.04
N PRO A 32 -10.11 -26.02 -9.95
CA PRO A 32 -9.95 -26.97 -11.04
C PRO A 32 -10.55 -26.45 -12.35
N LYS A 33 -9.97 -26.87 -13.48
CA LYS A 33 -10.54 -26.57 -14.80
C LYS A 33 -11.97 -27.11 -14.88
N ASN A 34 -12.87 -26.34 -15.49
CA ASN A 34 -14.28 -26.70 -15.67
C ASN A 34 -15.02 -27.03 -14.36
N PHE A 35 -14.66 -26.39 -13.25
CA PHE A 35 -15.35 -26.58 -11.98
C PHE A 35 -16.85 -26.20 -12.12
N PRO A 36 -17.80 -27.15 -12.05
CA PRO A 36 -19.16 -26.94 -12.55
C PRO A 36 -19.96 -25.83 -11.86
N LEU A 37 -19.59 -25.49 -10.63
CA LEU A 37 -20.29 -24.50 -9.80
C LEU A 37 -19.72 -23.08 -9.95
N LEU A 38 -18.60 -22.92 -10.68
CA LEU A 38 -18.02 -21.62 -10.99
C LEU A 38 -18.27 -21.30 -12.46
N ARG A 39 -19.11 -20.30 -12.69
CA ARG A 39 -19.47 -19.80 -14.02
C ARG A 39 -19.42 -18.26 -14.08
N PRO A 40 -18.29 -17.65 -13.66
CA PRO A 40 -18.17 -16.20 -13.70
C PRO A 40 -18.32 -15.71 -15.14
N ARG A 41 -18.93 -14.53 -15.28
CA ARG A 41 -19.07 -13.85 -16.56
C ARG A 41 -17.71 -13.34 -17.01
N ASP A 42 -17.37 -13.63 -18.28
CA ASP A 42 -16.25 -12.98 -18.96
C ASP A 42 -16.70 -11.61 -19.47
N TYR A 43 -16.08 -10.55 -18.93
CA TYR A 43 -16.34 -9.16 -19.31
C TYR A 43 -15.45 -8.69 -20.48
N GLY A 44 -14.65 -9.58 -21.08
CA GLY A 44 -13.75 -9.26 -22.20
C GLY A 44 -12.51 -8.48 -21.77
N ILE A 45 -12.16 -8.51 -20.49
CA ILE A 45 -11.03 -7.76 -19.93
C ILE A 45 -9.75 -8.56 -20.14
N SER A 46 -8.77 -7.94 -20.80
CA SER A 46 -7.49 -8.57 -21.08
C SER A 46 -6.70 -8.89 -19.80
N ASP A 47 -5.93 -9.98 -19.82
CA ASP A 47 -4.96 -10.31 -18.79
C ASP A 47 -3.99 -9.14 -18.54
N ALA A 48 -3.61 -8.44 -19.62
CA ALA A 48 -2.68 -7.31 -19.60
C ALA A 48 -3.30 -5.97 -19.15
N GLU A 49 -4.61 -5.91 -18.90
CA GLU A 49 -5.25 -4.71 -18.35
C GLU A 49 -4.57 -4.30 -17.02
N THR A 50 -4.47 -3.01 -16.75
CA THR A 50 -3.92 -2.48 -15.49
C THR A 50 -4.80 -1.41 -14.85
N ASP A 51 -5.90 -1.03 -15.49
CA ASP A 51 -6.89 -0.14 -14.87
C ASP A 51 -7.53 -0.80 -13.64
N GLY A 52 -7.47 -0.10 -12.51
CA GLY A 52 -7.92 -0.62 -11.22
C GLY A 52 -9.42 -0.89 -11.17
N ASP A 53 -10.24 -0.12 -11.91
CA ASP A 53 -11.69 -0.31 -11.97
C ASP A 53 -12.07 -1.44 -12.91
N ALA A 54 -11.45 -1.55 -14.08
CA ALA A 54 -11.63 -2.70 -14.98
C ALA A 54 -11.25 -3.99 -14.26
N LYS A 55 -10.15 -4.01 -13.49
CA LYS A 55 -9.79 -5.16 -12.67
C LYS A 55 -10.80 -5.47 -11.56
N THR A 56 -11.77 -4.61 -11.25
CA THR A 56 -12.94 -4.95 -10.40
C THR A 56 -13.92 -5.92 -11.05
N LEU A 57 -13.81 -6.15 -12.36
CA LEU A 57 -14.71 -7.01 -13.14
C LEU A 57 -13.97 -8.17 -13.83
N TYR A 58 -12.64 -8.19 -13.77
CA TYR A 58 -11.83 -9.29 -14.29
C TYR A 58 -12.10 -10.58 -13.50
N ASN A 59 -12.63 -11.60 -14.17
CA ASN A 59 -12.87 -12.92 -13.60
C ASN A 59 -12.25 -13.98 -14.50
N LYS A 60 -11.23 -14.68 -14.01
CA LYS A 60 -10.60 -15.78 -14.73
C LYS A 60 -10.35 -16.93 -13.79
N ILE A 61 -10.73 -18.13 -14.19
CA ILE A 61 -10.45 -19.34 -13.45
C ILE A 61 -9.08 -19.86 -13.91
N MET A 62 -8.21 -20.15 -12.96
CA MET A 62 -6.96 -20.87 -13.22
C MET A 62 -6.76 -21.94 -12.16
N THR A 63 -6.09 -23.02 -12.53
CA THR A 63 -5.52 -23.94 -11.55
C THR A 63 -4.37 -23.27 -10.81
N SER A 64 -3.99 -23.79 -9.63
CA SER A 64 -2.82 -23.29 -8.91
C SER A 64 -1.55 -23.35 -9.76
N ALA A 65 -1.37 -24.43 -10.54
CA ALA A 65 -0.22 -24.57 -11.42
C ALA A 65 -0.19 -23.48 -12.50
N GLU A 66 -1.33 -23.17 -13.12
CA GLU A 66 -1.41 -22.09 -14.11
C GLU A 66 -1.15 -20.72 -13.50
N LEU A 67 -1.72 -20.44 -12.31
CA LEU A 67 -1.52 -19.16 -11.63
C LEU A 67 -0.05 -18.91 -11.30
N LEU A 68 0.67 -19.91 -10.80
CA LEU A 68 2.07 -19.79 -10.41
C LEU A 68 3.01 -19.45 -11.59
N GLU A 69 2.60 -19.76 -12.82
CA GLU A 69 3.33 -19.39 -14.05
C GLU A 69 3.01 -17.96 -14.52
N THR A 70 2.01 -17.30 -13.94
CA THR A 70 1.65 -15.93 -14.30
C THR A 70 2.45 -14.89 -13.54
N LYS A 71 2.41 -13.64 -14.03
CA LYS A 71 2.96 -12.48 -13.35
C LYS A 71 1.94 -11.36 -13.37
N ASN A 72 1.94 -10.53 -12.34
CA ASN A 72 1.13 -9.34 -12.30
C ASN A 72 1.52 -8.39 -13.46
N PRO A 73 0.58 -7.94 -14.32
CA PRO A 73 0.89 -7.03 -15.42
C PRO A 73 1.50 -5.70 -14.96
N LEU A 74 1.23 -5.27 -13.72
CA LEU A 74 1.83 -4.08 -13.11
C LEU A 74 3.36 -4.17 -12.96
N GLN A 75 3.94 -5.37 -12.93
CA GLN A 75 5.39 -5.53 -12.91
C GLN A 75 6.07 -4.93 -14.15
N LYS A 76 5.37 -4.89 -15.30
CA LYS A 76 5.86 -4.23 -16.51
C LYS A 76 5.99 -2.71 -16.36
N LYS A 77 5.27 -2.13 -15.39
CA LYS A 77 5.39 -0.72 -14.99
C LYS A 77 6.45 -0.49 -13.90
N GLY A 78 7.18 -1.53 -13.49
CA GLY A 78 8.16 -1.44 -12.40
C GLY A 78 7.57 -1.59 -10.99
N LEU A 79 6.28 -1.94 -10.87
CA LEU A 79 5.64 -2.20 -9.57
C LEU A 79 5.88 -3.65 -9.16
N LEU A 80 6.95 -3.85 -8.38
CA LEU A 80 7.49 -5.19 -8.09
C LEU A 80 7.08 -5.77 -6.73
N PHE A 81 6.56 -4.94 -5.83
CA PHE A 81 6.35 -5.31 -4.44
C PHE A 81 4.88 -5.32 -4.06
N THR A 82 4.52 -6.23 -3.14
CA THR A 82 3.23 -6.20 -2.45
C THR A 82 3.39 -5.49 -1.10
N LEU A 83 2.65 -4.40 -0.90
CA LEU A 83 2.64 -3.64 0.35
C LEU A 83 1.54 -4.12 1.29
N SER A 84 1.88 -4.38 2.54
CA SER A 84 0.94 -4.61 3.63
C SER A 84 1.03 -3.52 4.68
N THR A 85 -0.11 -3.09 5.22
CA THR A 85 -0.17 -2.08 6.28
C THR A 85 -0.82 -2.60 7.58
N PRO A 86 -0.12 -3.45 8.35
CA PRO A 86 -0.66 -4.01 9.60
C PRO A 86 -0.77 -2.94 10.69
N LYS A 87 -1.49 -3.26 11.77
CA LYS A 87 -1.75 -2.31 12.87
C LYS A 87 -0.53 -2.15 13.79
N PRO A 88 -0.33 -0.95 14.38
CA PRO A 88 0.82 -0.66 15.23
C PRO A 88 0.72 -1.39 16.57
N ARG A 89 1.88 -1.72 17.16
CA ARG A 89 1.99 -2.31 18.51
C ARG A 89 1.85 -1.27 19.63
N HIS A 90 2.42 -0.09 19.44
CA HIS A 90 2.60 0.92 20.51
C HIS A 90 1.63 2.11 20.41
N ARG A 91 0.65 2.05 19.49
CA ARG A 91 -0.32 3.11 19.20
C ARG A 91 -1.66 2.49 18.79
N THR A 92 -2.71 3.29 18.73
CA THR A 92 -4.02 2.86 18.22
C THR A 92 -4.38 3.70 17.00
N HIS A 93 -4.12 3.17 15.80
CA HIS A 93 -4.06 3.99 14.58
C HIS A 93 -3.11 5.18 14.80
N SER A 94 -3.55 6.41 14.50
CA SER A 94 -2.80 7.64 14.76
C SER A 94 -2.97 8.18 16.17
N SER A 95 -3.94 7.67 16.94
CA SER A 95 -4.07 8.02 18.34
C SER A 95 -2.86 7.54 19.12
N TRP A 96 -2.41 8.37 20.07
CA TRP A 96 -1.15 8.21 20.81
C TRP A 96 0.10 8.36 19.95
N GLY A 97 -0.04 8.58 18.63
CA GLY A 97 1.08 8.84 17.75
C GLY A 97 1.74 10.21 17.91
N SER A 98 1.10 11.14 18.60
CA SER A 98 1.63 12.47 18.91
C SER A 98 2.36 12.55 20.26
N SER A 99 2.52 11.43 20.97
CA SER A 99 3.29 11.35 22.21
C SER A 99 4.73 10.94 21.89
N ASP A 100 5.72 11.70 22.40
CA ASP A 100 7.15 11.43 22.19
C ASP A 100 7.51 9.99 22.57
N TRP A 101 7.01 9.51 23.70
CA TRP A 101 7.29 8.16 24.21
C TRP A 101 6.80 7.07 23.24
N ASN A 102 5.59 7.23 22.72
CA ASN A 102 5.02 6.28 21.77
C ASN A 102 5.68 6.36 20.40
N ALA A 103 6.10 7.55 19.97
CA ALA A 103 6.82 7.76 18.71
C ALA A 103 8.20 7.10 18.75
N ILE A 104 8.93 7.27 19.85
CA ILE A 104 10.23 6.63 20.07
C ILE A 104 10.08 5.11 20.11
N TRP A 105 9.12 4.57 20.85
CA TRP A 105 8.93 3.12 20.96
C TRP A 105 8.38 2.46 19.68
N ALA A 106 7.70 3.23 18.82
CA ALA A 106 7.18 2.71 17.56
C ALA A 106 8.22 2.68 16.43
N SER A 107 9.33 3.40 16.57
CA SER A 107 10.35 3.56 15.53
C SER A 107 11.61 2.78 15.89
N ASN A 108 12.19 2.07 14.91
CA ASN A 108 13.50 1.44 15.06
C ASN A 108 14.63 2.48 15.10
N PHE A 109 14.38 3.70 14.61
CA PHE A 109 15.32 4.83 14.61
C PHE A 109 15.00 5.89 15.67
N GLY A 110 14.08 5.62 16.59
CA GLY A 110 13.66 6.57 17.62
C GLY A 110 14.84 7.13 18.43
N ASP A 111 14.92 8.46 18.52
CA ASP A 111 15.96 9.17 19.26
C ASP A 111 15.38 10.45 19.89
N PRO A 112 15.29 10.55 21.23
CA PRO A 112 14.79 11.75 21.89
C PRO A 112 15.65 12.99 21.63
N TYR A 113 16.91 12.80 21.24
CA TYR A 113 17.83 13.91 20.90
C TYR A 113 17.85 14.23 19.41
N ARG A 114 17.20 13.41 18.57
CA ARG A 114 17.15 13.52 17.11
C ARG A 114 18.51 13.87 16.50
N LYS A 115 19.54 13.08 16.82
CA LYS A 115 20.91 13.27 16.31
C LYS A 115 20.96 13.14 14.80
N ASP A 116 20.15 12.23 14.24
CA ASP A 116 19.88 12.17 12.81
C ASP A 116 18.84 13.25 12.45
N ARG A 117 19.31 14.39 11.95
CA ARG A 117 18.45 15.52 11.58
C ARG A 117 17.55 15.24 10.37
N ARG A 118 17.76 14.12 9.65
CA ARG A 118 16.86 13.69 8.57
C ARG A 118 15.51 13.24 9.11
N MET A 119 15.44 12.78 10.36
CA MET A 119 14.19 12.36 10.99
C MET A 119 13.20 13.53 11.09
N PRO A 120 11.91 13.34 10.78
CA PRO A 120 10.90 14.39 10.91
C PRO A 120 10.61 14.77 12.38
N TRP A 121 10.86 13.87 13.33
CA TRP A 121 10.60 14.07 14.76
C TRP A 121 11.48 13.13 15.63
N VAL A 122 11.15 12.93 16.91
CA VAL A 122 11.88 12.01 17.83
C VAL A 122 11.69 10.53 17.49
N GLY A 123 10.75 10.23 16.60
CA GLY A 123 10.57 8.94 15.95
C GLY A 123 9.95 9.17 14.57
N GLU A 124 9.93 8.13 13.74
CA GLU A 124 9.38 8.18 12.39
C GLU A 124 8.73 6.85 12.03
N GLU A 125 7.97 6.83 10.93
CA GLU A 125 7.60 5.55 10.32
C GLU A 125 8.68 5.05 9.38
N GLU A 126 8.67 3.74 9.21
CA GLU A 126 9.61 3.03 8.37
C GLU A 126 8.86 2.11 7.40
N MET A 127 9.52 1.81 6.30
CA MET A 127 9.14 0.74 5.40
C MET A 127 10.09 -0.44 5.61
N ASP A 128 9.56 -1.52 6.15
CA ASP A 128 10.25 -2.80 6.23
C ASP A 128 10.40 -3.41 4.83
N ILE A 129 11.62 -3.82 4.49
CA ILE A 129 11.98 -4.49 3.25
C ILE A 129 12.98 -5.62 3.53
N HIS A 130 12.88 -6.73 2.79
CA HIS A 130 13.89 -7.80 2.89
C HIS A 130 15.26 -7.27 2.40
N PRO A 131 16.38 -7.54 3.11
CA PRO A 131 17.68 -6.95 2.75
C PRO A 131 18.14 -7.22 1.32
N ASP A 132 17.99 -8.45 0.81
CA ASP A 132 18.36 -8.75 -0.58
C ASP A 132 17.59 -7.91 -1.59
N ASP A 133 16.31 -7.64 -1.36
CA ASP A 133 15.51 -6.84 -2.29
C ASP A 133 15.96 -5.38 -2.26
N ALA A 134 16.26 -4.85 -1.07
CA ALA A 134 16.80 -3.50 -0.92
C ALA A 134 18.18 -3.37 -1.58
N MET A 135 19.08 -4.31 -1.33
CA MET A 135 20.43 -4.34 -1.93
C MET A 135 20.37 -4.45 -3.46
N ASN A 136 19.45 -5.25 -4.00
CA ASN A 136 19.22 -5.35 -5.45
C ASN A 136 18.75 -4.02 -6.07
N LEU A 137 18.15 -3.14 -5.27
CA LEU A 137 17.76 -1.78 -5.67
C LEU A 137 18.80 -0.71 -5.30
N GLY A 138 19.92 -1.09 -4.67
CA GLY A 138 20.93 -0.16 -4.18
C GLY A 138 20.49 0.68 -2.98
N ILE A 139 19.48 0.23 -2.23
CA ILE A 139 18.95 0.89 -1.03
C ILE A 139 19.65 0.30 0.19
N ASN A 140 20.26 1.15 1.03
CA ASN A 140 20.84 0.74 2.31
C ASN A 140 19.83 0.84 3.46
N ASP A 141 20.11 0.15 4.56
CA ASP A 141 19.33 0.29 5.79
C ASP A 141 19.38 1.73 6.32
N GLY A 142 18.21 2.34 6.52
CA GLY A 142 18.08 3.72 6.94
C GLY A 142 18.19 4.79 5.84
N ASP A 143 18.20 4.39 4.56
CA ASP A 143 18.02 5.33 3.44
C ASP A 143 16.57 5.82 3.37
N TYR A 144 16.37 7.06 2.93
CA TYR A 144 15.04 7.58 2.63
C TYR A 144 14.72 7.31 1.16
N VAL A 145 13.57 6.71 0.90
CA VAL A 145 13.13 6.31 -0.44
C VAL A 145 11.76 6.88 -0.76
N TRP A 146 11.55 7.19 -2.04
CA TRP A 146 10.20 7.42 -2.56
C TRP A 146 9.53 6.07 -2.81
N VAL A 147 8.31 5.92 -2.33
CA VAL A 147 7.50 4.72 -2.53
C VAL A 147 6.28 5.11 -3.35
N ASP A 148 6.20 4.55 -4.55
CA ASP A 148 5.15 4.85 -5.51
C ASP A 148 4.29 3.62 -5.78
N ALA A 149 3.02 3.88 -6.09
CA ALA A 149 2.07 2.88 -6.56
C ALA A 149 1.69 3.19 -8.03
N ASP A 150 0.67 2.55 -8.61
CA ASP A 150 0.31 2.84 -10.02
C ASP A 150 0.00 4.33 -10.21
N PRO A 151 0.78 5.05 -11.05
CA PRO A 151 0.62 6.48 -11.23
C PRO A 151 -0.67 6.85 -11.98
N ALA A 152 -1.46 5.86 -12.44
CA ALA A 152 -2.77 6.09 -13.03
C ALA A 152 -3.69 6.92 -12.11
N ASP A 153 -3.58 6.72 -10.80
CA ASP A 153 -4.48 7.35 -9.83
C ASP A 153 -3.87 7.63 -8.44
N ARG A 154 -2.61 7.24 -8.20
CA ARG A 154 -1.91 7.45 -6.94
C ARG A 154 -0.69 8.36 -7.13
N PRO A 155 -0.41 9.27 -6.16
CA PRO A 155 -1.13 9.45 -4.89
C PRO A 155 -2.47 10.17 -5.00
N TYR A 156 -2.77 10.76 -6.16
CA TYR A 156 -4.08 11.26 -6.54
C TYR A 156 -4.21 11.28 -8.07
N ILE A 157 -5.45 11.38 -8.56
CA ILE A 157 -5.75 11.37 -10.01
C ILE A 157 -5.14 12.59 -10.71
N GLY A 158 -4.39 12.35 -11.78
CA GLY A 158 -3.83 13.41 -12.62
C GLY A 158 -2.59 14.10 -12.04
N VAL A 159 -1.91 13.44 -11.10
CA VAL A 159 -0.66 13.91 -10.48
C VAL A 159 0.38 14.35 -11.50
N LYS A 160 1.01 15.50 -11.24
CA LYS A 160 2.12 16.05 -12.04
C LYS A 160 3.25 16.48 -11.13
N GLU A 161 4.47 16.23 -11.57
CA GLU A 161 5.66 16.76 -10.91
C GLU A 161 5.60 18.30 -10.95
N GLY A 162 5.80 18.93 -9.78
CA GLY A 162 5.67 20.38 -9.60
C GLY A 162 4.29 20.87 -9.15
N ASP A 163 3.27 20.01 -9.09
CA ASP A 163 2.03 20.35 -8.39
C ASP A 163 2.34 20.63 -6.90
N PRO A 164 1.86 21.74 -6.30
CA PRO A 164 2.01 22.00 -4.87
C PRO A 164 1.59 20.84 -3.96
N PHE A 165 0.61 20.03 -4.37
CA PHE A 165 0.16 18.87 -3.61
C PHE A 165 1.12 17.68 -3.69
N TYR A 166 2.01 17.63 -4.69
CA TYR A 166 2.90 16.49 -4.93
C TYR A 166 3.78 16.18 -3.71
N GLU A 167 4.38 17.20 -3.10
CA GLU A 167 5.19 17.05 -1.88
C GLU A 167 4.32 16.58 -0.70
N VAL A 168 3.06 17.02 -0.61
CA VAL A 168 2.16 16.62 0.48
C VAL A 168 1.70 15.18 0.31
N SER A 169 1.56 14.71 -0.94
CA SER A 169 0.89 13.46 -1.24
C SER A 169 1.81 12.30 -1.60
N ARG A 170 3.00 12.51 -2.16
CA ARG A 170 3.90 11.39 -2.52
C ARG A 170 4.64 10.90 -1.27
N LEU A 171 4.72 9.59 -1.07
CA LEU A 171 5.31 9.03 0.13
C LEU A 171 6.84 8.99 0.03
N MET A 172 7.51 9.69 0.94
CA MET A 172 8.92 9.44 1.28
C MET A 172 9.00 8.84 2.67
N ILE A 173 9.67 7.69 2.79
CA ILE A 173 9.78 6.95 4.04
C ILE A 173 11.16 6.33 4.17
N ARG A 174 11.61 6.11 5.41
CA ARG A 174 12.89 5.47 5.70
C ARG A 174 12.78 3.96 5.50
N ALA A 175 13.67 3.38 4.70
CA ALA A 175 13.78 1.95 4.51
C ALA A 175 14.43 1.31 5.75
N ARG A 176 13.89 0.18 6.18
CA ARG A 176 14.43 -0.62 7.28
C ARG A 176 14.55 -2.09 6.87
N TYR A 177 15.72 -2.66 7.09
CA TYR A 177 16.00 -4.06 6.77
C TYR A 177 15.25 -5.00 7.73
N ASN A 178 14.47 -5.92 7.16
CA ASN A 178 13.73 -6.92 7.91
C ASN A 178 13.95 -8.33 7.34
N ASN A 179 14.87 -9.10 7.94
CA ASN A 179 15.15 -10.49 7.55
C ASN A 179 13.97 -11.45 7.75
N ALA A 180 12.97 -11.09 8.56
CA ALA A 180 11.79 -11.92 8.77
C ALA A 180 10.73 -11.74 7.66
N LEU A 181 10.90 -10.75 6.79
CA LEU A 181 9.95 -10.46 5.72
C LEU A 181 10.22 -11.34 4.50
N PRO A 182 9.21 -11.96 3.86
CA PRO A 182 9.40 -12.62 2.57
C PRO A 182 9.90 -11.64 1.50
N LYS A 183 10.67 -12.13 0.53
CA LYS A 183 11.07 -11.32 -0.64
C LYS A 183 9.85 -10.87 -1.44
N GLY A 184 9.93 -9.70 -2.06
CA GLY A 184 8.84 -9.09 -2.83
C GLY A 184 7.72 -8.49 -1.97
N MET A 185 7.86 -8.47 -0.65
CA MET A 185 6.91 -7.88 0.28
C MET A 185 7.48 -6.61 0.90
N LEU A 186 6.60 -5.64 1.17
CA LEU A 186 6.88 -4.44 1.96
C LEU A 186 5.89 -4.37 3.11
N ILE A 187 6.33 -3.84 4.25
CA ILE A 187 5.45 -3.49 5.36
C ILE A 187 5.63 -2.02 5.73
N ILE A 188 4.53 -1.29 5.81
CA ILE A 188 4.48 0.04 6.43
C ILE A 188 3.41 0.00 7.52
N ILE A 189 3.80 0.21 8.77
CA ILE A 189 2.86 0.16 9.88
C ILE A 189 1.76 1.23 9.70
N HIS A 190 0.51 0.81 9.88
CA HIS A 190 -0.64 1.70 9.71
C HIS A 190 -0.76 2.72 10.84
N GLY A 191 -1.36 3.87 10.52
CA GLY A 191 -1.79 4.84 11.53
C GLY A 191 -0.78 5.95 11.78
N LEU A 192 0.03 6.28 10.78
CA LEU A 192 0.99 7.38 10.89
C LEU A 192 0.32 8.75 10.82
N ALA A 193 1.00 9.76 11.35
CA ALA A 193 0.65 11.17 11.15
C ALA A 193 1.21 11.64 9.80
N GLY A 194 0.35 11.74 8.80
CA GLY A 194 0.75 12.05 7.42
C GLY A 194 1.29 13.46 7.25
N ALA A 195 1.99 13.69 6.14
CA ALA A 195 2.43 15.03 5.78
C ALA A 195 1.22 15.95 5.50
N THR A 196 1.37 17.21 5.84
CA THR A 196 0.42 18.28 5.55
C THR A 196 1.18 19.48 5.01
N HIS A 197 0.49 20.41 4.36
CA HIS A 197 1.08 21.69 3.94
C HIS A 197 1.87 22.38 5.06
N ARG A 198 1.37 22.31 6.31
CA ARG A 198 2.04 22.92 7.46
C ARG A 198 3.30 22.16 7.87
N THR A 199 3.31 20.83 7.85
CA THR A 199 4.52 20.06 8.21
C THR A 199 5.59 20.17 7.12
N ILE A 200 5.19 20.23 5.85
CA ILE A 200 6.11 20.50 4.74
C ILE A 200 6.75 21.89 4.88
N LYS A 201 5.96 22.91 5.25
CA LYS A 201 6.51 24.24 5.55
C LYS A 201 7.45 24.19 6.77
N ALA A 202 7.02 23.55 7.87
CA ALA A 202 7.77 23.45 9.11
C ALA A 202 9.18 22.88 8.88
N GLN A 203 9.30 21.75 8.19
CA GLN A 203 10.61 21.15 7.93
C GLN A 203 11.53 21.99 7.02
N LYS A 204 10.98 22.95 6.27
CA LYS A 204 11.75 23.89 5.44
C LYS A 204 12.22 25.12 6.21
N VAL A 205 11.55 25.48 7.31
CA VAL A 205 11.78 26.74 8.04
C VAL A 205 12.27 26.56 9.48
N ASN A 206 11.99 25.42 10.11
CA ASN A 206 12.46 25.10 11.44
C ASN A 206 13.98 24.95 11.39
N GLU A 207 14.69 25.65 12.29
CA GLU A 207 16.16 25.60 12.37
C GLU A 207 16.69 24.18 12.57
N ASP A 208 15.92 23.37 13.30
CA ASP A 208 16.26 22.00 13.61
C ASP A 208 15.85 21.01 12.48
N GLY A 209 15.11 21.48 11.47
CA GLY A 209 14.61 20.71 10.35
C GLY A 209 13.47 19.75 10.70
N SER A 210 12.85 19.84 11.87
CA SER A 210 11.72 18.98 12.26
C SER A 210 10.43 19.30 11.49
N SER A 211 9.50 18.35 11.42
CA SER A 211 8.17 18.53 10.84
C SER A 211 7.16 19.17 11.82
N MET A 212 7.61 19.54 13.03
CA MET A 212 6.75 20.06 14.10
C MET A 212 6.22 21.45 13.74
N THR A 213 4.89 21.56 13.73
CA THR A 213 4.19 22.79 13.37
C THR A 213 3.94 23.69 14.57
N ASP A 214 3.54 24.92 14.29
CA ASP A 214 3.09 25.91 15.28
C ASP A 214 1.86 25.47 16.11
N THR A 215 1.08 24.51 15.59
CA THR A 215 -0.08 23.94 16.30
C THR A 215 0.25 22.68 17.11
N GLY A 216 1.52 22.27 17.15
CA GLY A 216 1.96 21.03 17.78
C GLY A 216 1.68 19.76 16.97
N TYR A 217 1.07 19.87 15.79
CA TYR A 217 0.97 18.72 14.87
C TYR A 217 2.35 18.41 14.31
N THR A 218 2.73 17.14 14.30
CA THR A 218 4.03 16.68 13.81
C THR A 218 3.80 15.46 12.96
N SER A 219 4.33 15.47 11.73
CA SER A 219 4.23 14.30 10.84
C SER A 219 5.33 13.29 11.20
N SER A 220 4.99 12.00 11.16
CA SER A 220 5.98 10.92 11.33
C SER A 220 6.66 10.50 10.03
N VAL A 221 6.43 11.22 8.93
CA VAL A 221 7.13 11.09 7.65
C VAL A 221 7.52 12.47 7.12
N ARG A 222 8.42 12.52 6.13
CA ARG A 222 8.82 13.77 5.49
C ARG A 222 7.81 14.25 4.45
N PHE A 223 7.23 13.31 3.70
CA PHE A 223 6.32 13.57 2.60
C PHE A 223 5.28 12.44 2.52
N GLY A 224 4.05 12.76 2.13
CA GLY A 224 2.99 11.77 1.92
C GLY A 224 2.49 11.05 3.17
N SER A 225 2.01 9.84 2.96
CA SER A 225 1.45 8.94 3.96
C SER A 225 1.46 7.51 3.41
N GLN A 226 1.33 6.51 4.27
CA GLN A 226 1.06 5.13 3.84
C GLN A 226 -0.23 5.04 3.01
N GLN A 227 -1.17 5.98 3.21
CA GLN A 227 -2.38 6.07 2.39
C GLN A 227 -2.12 6.59 0.97
N SER A 228 -0.95 7.17 0.70
CA SER A 228 -0.55 7.68 -0.63
C SER A 228 -0.36 6.59 -1.67
N VAL A 229 -0.16 5.34 -1.23
CA VAL A 229 0.22 4.22 -2.08
C VAL A 229 -0.83 3.11 -2.10
N VAL A 230 -2.00 3.35 -1.50
CA VAL A 230 -3.11 2.39 -1.44
C VAL A 230 -4.33 2.91 -2.17
N ARG A 231 -5.13 1.98 -2.68
CA ARG A 231 -6.42 2.23 -3.32
C ARG A 231 -7.47 1.34 -2.66
N GLY A 232 -8.64 1.92 -2.37
CA GLY A 232 -9.82 1.16 -1.99
C GLY A 232 -10.51 0.60 -3.23
N TYR A 233 -10.98 -0.64 -3.14
CA TYR A 233 -11.70 -1.29 -4.22
C TYR A 233 -13.10 -1.68 -3.76
N LEU A 234 -14.11 -1.35 -4.56
CA LEU A 234 -15.48 -1.83 -4.38
C LEU A 234 -15.78 -2.85 -5.47
N GLN A 235 -16.14 -4.06 -5.07
CA GLN A 235 -16.63 -5.12 -5.97
C GLN A 235 -18.14 -4.93 -6.20
N PRO A 236 -18.69 -5.32 -7.36
CA PRO A 236 -20.14 -5.26 -7.60
C PRO A 236 -20.96 -5.90 -6.49
N THR A 237 -20.55 -7.09 -6.03
CA THR A 237 -21.13 -7.85 -4.91
C THR A 237 -21.12 -7.12 -3.55
N GLN A 238 -20.30 -6.08 -3.40
CA GLN A 238 -20.24 -5.23 -2.20
C GLN A 238 -21.13 -3.99 -2.33
N MET A 239 -21.77 -3.78 -3.48
CA MET A 239 -22.57 -2.60 -3.82
C MET A 239 -24.03 -2.97 -4.16
N THR A 240 -24.45 -4.19 -3.85
CA THR A 240 -25.75 -4.75 -4.21
C THR A 240 -26.48 -5.30 -2.98
N GLU A 241 -27.80 -5.37 -3.07
CA GLU A 241 -28.69 -5.99 -2.08
C GLU A 241 -29.42 -7.20 -2.67
N SER A 242 -28.96 -7.74 -3.80
CA SER A 242 -29.68 -8.81 -4.52
C SER A 242 -29.51 -10.23 -3.92
N LEU A 243 -28.61 -10.39 -2.94
CA LEU A 243 -28.50 -11.59 -2.11
C LEU A 243 -29.37 -11.42 -0.86
N VAL A 244 -30.12 -12.47 -0.48
CA VAL A 244 -30.94 -12.43 0.72
C VAL A 244 -30.06 -12.52 1.97
N HIS A 245 -30.17 -11.54 2.87
CA HIS A 245 -29.56 -11.59 4.20
C HIS A 245 -30.60 -12.23 5.14
N LYS A 246 -30.39 -13.49 5.54
CA LYS A 246 -31.25 -14.18 6.52
C LYS A 246 -30.68 -14.12 7.92
#